data_AF-A0A9E8QJ84-F1
#
_entry.id   AF-A0A9E8QJ84-F1
#
_cell.length_a   1.000
_cell.length_b   1.000
_cell.length_c   1.000
_cell.angle_alpha   90.00
_cell.angle_beta   90.00
_cell.angle_gamma   90.00
#
_symmetry.space_group_name_H-M   'P 1'
#
loop_
_entity.id
_entity.type
_entity.pdbx_description
1 polymer ?
#
loop_
_entity_poly.entity_id
_entity_poly.type
_entity_poly.pdbx_seq_one_letter_code
_entity_poly.pdbx_strand_id
1 'polypeptide(L)' 'MANATQTQTSAPKAEEFDRTSVTRSFARLKHEVSELVNDAHRSRPFYAASKEEAVTKRDAALALLSQAAEKIDAIKKDGN' A
#
# COMPACT_ATOMS: atom_id res chain seq x y z
N MET A 1 26.80 33.14 42.76
CA MET A 1 25.58 33.03 41.92
C MET A 1 25.88 32.00 40.84
N ALA A 2 25.47 30.74 41.02
CA ALA A 2 25.69 29.66 40.05
C ALA A 2 24.49 29.58 39.10
N ASN A 3 24.71 29.86 37.82
CA ASN A 3 23.66 29.81 36.81
C ASN A 3 23.55 28.36 36.30
N ALA A 4 22.52 27.65 36.75
CA ALA A 4 22.19 26.32 36.27
C ALA A 4 21.77 26.39 34.80
N THR A 5 22.62 25.88 33.91
CA THR A 5 22.30 25.75 32.48
C THR A 5 21.45 24.50 32.33
N GLN A 6 20.13 24.67 32.21
CA GLN A 6 19.23 23.56 31.89
C GLN A 6 19.53 23.08 30.48
N THR A 7 20.05 21.86 30.37
CA THR A 7 20.18 21.13 29.11
C THR A 7 18.78 20.88 28.56
N GLN A 8 18.40 21.66 27.54
CA GLN A 8 17.17 21.45 26.80
C GLN A 8 17.31 20.16 25.98
N THR A 9 16.69 19.08 26.46
CA THR A 9 16.60 17.81 25.75
C THR A 9 15.94 18.05 24.40
N SER A 10 16.70 17.86 23.32
CA SER A 10 16.20 18.00 21.96
C SER A 10 15.08 16.98 21.74
N ALA A 11 13.91 17.45 21.31
CA ALA A 11 12.81 16.57 20.92
C ALA A 11 13.29 15.57 19.86
N PRO A 12 12.85 14.30 19.90
CA PRO A 12 13.25 13.31 18.91
C PRO A 12 12.87 13.83 17.52
N LYS A 13 13.87 13.98 16.63
CA LYS A 13 13.61 14.24 15.22
C LYS A 13 12.80 13.06 14.69
N ALA A 14 11.56 13.31 14.29
CA ALA A 14 10.78 12.35 13.53
C ALA A 14 11.61 11.92 12.31
N GLU A 15 11.74 10.61 12.09
CA GLU A 15 12.39 10.09 10.89
C GLU A 15 11.77 10.74 9.66
N GLU A 16 12.62 11.16 8.73
CA GLU A 16 12.16 11.82 7.52
C GLU A 16 11.26 10.85 6.73
N PHE A 17 10.05 11.28 6.44
CA PHE A 17 9.07 10.45 5.75
C PHE A 17 9.57 10.07 4.35
N ASP A 18 9.91 8.79 4.14
CA ASP A 18 10.35 8.28 2.84
C ASP A 18 9.17 8.14 1.86
N ARG A 19 8.86 9.25 1.19
CA ARG A 19 7.89 9.31 0.09
C ARG A 19 8.22 8.32 -1.03
N THR A 20 9.51 8.06 -1.27
CA THR A 20 9.97 7.22 -2.38
C THR A 20 9.61 5.75 -2.14
N SER A 21 9.71 5.27 -0.90
CA SER A 21 9.26 3.93 -0.52
C SER A 21 7.76 3.73 -0.80
N VAL A 22 6.93 4.72 -0.45
CA VAL A 22 5.49 4.69 -0.70
C VAL A 22 5.19 4.63 -2.20
N THR A 23 5.80 5.52 -2.99
CA THR A 23 5.62 5.54 -4.45
C THR A 23 6.04 4.22 -5.09
N ARG A 24 7.19 3.66 -4.72
CA ARG A 24 7.67 2.37 -5.25
C ARG A 24 6.70 1.23 -4.94
N SER A 25 6.17 1.20 -3.72
CA SER A 25 5.22 0.17 -3.29
C SER A 25 3.93 0.22 -4.11
N PHE A 26 3.35 1.41 -4.32
CA PHE A 26 2.16 1.57 -5.15
C PHE A 26 2.42 1.32 -6.63
N ALA A 27 3.59 1.70 -7.15
CA ALA A 27 3.96 1.42 -8.53
C ALA A 27 4.03 -0.09 -8.81
N ARG A 28 4.64 -0.85 -7.89
CA ARG A 28 4.67 -2.32 -7.96
C ARG A 28 3.27 -2.91 -7.88
N LEU A 29 2.46 -2.49 -6.90
CA LEU A 29 1.10 -2.99 -6.73
C LEU A 29 0.24 -2.75 -7.97
N LYS A 30 0.32 -1.56 -8.56
CA LYS A 30 -0.35 -1.22 -9.83
C LYS A 30 0.07 -2.17 -10.94
N HIS A 31 1.37 -2.44 -11.08
CA HIS A 31 1.89 -3.32 -12.12
C HIS A 31 1.30 -4.73 -12.00
N GLU A 32 1.41 -5.37 -10.83
CA GLU A 32 0.92 -6.73 -10.56
C GLU A 32 -0.59 -6.87 -10.83
N VAL A 33 -1.39 -5.92 -10.33
CA VAL A 33 -2.84 -5.93 -10.55
C VAL A 33 -3.18 -5.71 -12.02
N SER A 34 -2.43 -4.86 -12.72
CA SER A 34 -2.62 -4.65 -14.16
C SER A 34 -2.30 -5.90 -14.96
N GLU A 35 -1.30 -6.69 -14.56
CA GLU A 35 -1.01 -7.98 -15.20
C GLU A 35 -2.18 -8.95 -15.06
N LEU A 36 -2.77 -9.08 -13.86
CA LEU A 36 -3.94 -9.93 -13.65
C LEU A 36 -5.18 -9.46 -14.43
N VAL A 37 -5.40 -8.14 -14.52
CA VAL A 37 -6.48 -7.57 -15.34
C VAL A 37 -6.26 -7.92 -16.81
N ASN A 38 -5.05 -7.67 -17.32
CA ASN A 38 -4.71 -7.97 -18.71
C ASN A 38 -4.83 -9.48 -18.99
N ASP A 39 -4.39 -10.32 -18.07
CA ASP A 39 -4.49 -11.78 -18.19
C ASP A 39 -5.94 -12.25 -18.26
N ALA A 40 -6.80 -11.68 -17.41
CA ALA A 40 -8.24 -11.91 -17.45
C ALA A 40 -8.90 -11.45 -18.75
N HIS A 41 -8.29 -10.58 -19.55
CA HIS A 41 -8.79 -10.22 -20.89
C HIS A 41 -8.29 -11.14 -22.01
N ARG A 42 -7.19 -11.90 -21.79
CA ARG A 42 -6.62 -12.78 -22.81
C ARG A 42 -7.54 -13.95 -23.15
N SER A 43 -7.53 -14.40 -24.41
CA SER A 43 -8.24 -15.62 -24.83
C SER A 43 -7.66 -16.86 -24.16
N ARG A 44 -6.35 -16.87 -23.92
CA ARG A 44 -5.62 -17.91 -23.18
C ARG A 44 -4.83 -17.23 -22.04
N PRO A 45 -5.35 -17.26 -20.80
CA PRO A 45 -4.66 -16.72 -19.63
C PRO A 45 -3.35 -17.45 -19.34
N PHE A 46 -2.39 -16.74 -18.74
CA PHE A 46 -1.06 -17.23 -18.37
C PHE A 46 -0.99 -17.64 -16.90
N TYR A 47 -1.73 -16.95 -16.03
CA TYR A 47 -1.68 -17.16 -14.58
C TYR A 47 -2.87 -17.98 -14.06
N ALA A 48 -3.69 -18.54 -14.95
CA ALA A 48 -4.90 -19.29 -14.61
C ALA A 48 -5.12 -20.46 -15.58
N ALA A 49 -5.74 -21.54 -15.11
CA ALA A 49 -6.05 -22.72 -15.92
C ALA A 49 -7.30 -22.54 -16.79
N SER A 50 -8.20 -21.63 -16.41
CA SER A 50 -9.38 -21.28 -17.19
C SER A 50 -9.64 -19.78 -17.24
N LYS A 51 -10.55 -19.37 -18.12
CA LYS A 51 -10.99 -17.97 -18.23
C LYS A 51 -11.72 -17.52 -16.96
N GLU A 52 -12.55 -18.38 -16.39
CA GLU A 52 -13.25 -18.10 -15.14
C GLU A 52 -12.26 -17.89 -14.00
N GLU A 53 -11.24 -18.74 -13.88
CA GLU A 53 -10.22 -18.62 -12.84
C GLU A 53 -9.41 -17.32 -12.99
N ALA A 54 -9.09 -16.89 -14.22
CA ALA A 54 -8.42 -15.61 -14.47
C ALA A 54 -9.26 -14.42 -14.00
N VAL A 55 -10.57 -14.46 -14.27
CA VAL A 55 -11.53 -13.44 -13.82
C VAL A 55 -11.62 -13.43 -12.29
N THR A 56 -11.71 -14.59 -11.64
CA THR A 56 -11.74 -14.69 -10.18
C THR A 56 -10.46 -14.12 -9.54
N LYS A 57 -9.29 -14.41 -10.12
CA LYS A 57 -8.00 -13.87 -9.64
C LYS A 57 -7.93 -12.35 -9.77
N ARG A 58 -8.39 -11.79 -10.90
CA ARG A 58 -8.52 -10.34 -11.09
C ARG A 58 -9.43 -9.73 -10.02
N ASP A 59 -10.62 -10.29 -9.83
CA ASP A 59 -11.63 -9.73 -8.92
C ASP A 59 -11.17 -9.80 -7.46
N ALA A 60 -10.49 -10.90 -7.07
CA ALA A 60 -9.85 -11.01 -5.77
C ALA A 60 -8.78 -9.94 -5.54
N ALA A 61 -7.93 -9.67 -6.55
CA ALA A 61 -6.91 -8.63 -6.46
C ALA A 61 -7.52 -7.23 -6.32
N LEU A 62 -8.58 -6.93 -7.07
CA LEU A 62 -9.31 -5.66 -6.95
C LEU A 62 -9.98 -5.51 -5.57
N ALA A 63 -10.60 -6.58 -5.06
CA ALA A 63 -11.21 -6.58 -3.73
C ALA A 63 -10.17 -6.31 -2.63
N LEU A 64 -8.96 -6.86 -2.74
CA LEU A 64 -7.87 -6.57 -1.80
C LEU A 64 -7.44 -5.10 -1.83
N LEU A 65 -7.43 -4.45 -2.99
CA LEU A 65 -7.16 -3.00 -3.08
C LEU A 65 -8.24 -2.18 -2.35
N SER A 66 -9.50 -2.53 -2.53
CA SER A 66 -10.61 -1.89 -1.83
C SER A 66 -10.50 -2.08 -0.31
N GLN A 67 -10.23 -3.31 0.16
CA GLN A 67 -10.02 -3.57 1.58
C GLN A 67 -8.82 -2.82 2.16
N ALA A 68 -7.74 -2.67 1.39
CA ALA A 68 -6.58 -1.89 1.82
C ALA A 68 -6.95 -0.41 2.02
N ALA A 69 -7.74 0.17 1.10
CA ALA A 69 -8.23 1.54 1.22
C ALA A 69 -9.13 1.71 2.46
N GLU A 70 -10.07 0.78 2.69
CA GLU A 70 -10.94 0.78 3.87
C GLU A 70 -10.15 0.72 5.18
N LYS A 71 -9.11 -0.14 5.24
CA LYS A 71 -8.23 -0.25 6.42
C LYS A 71 -7.43 1.04 6.65
N ILE A 72 -6.92 1.66 5.59
CA ILE A 72 -6.23 2.95 5.71
C ILE A 72 -7.19 4.03 6.23
N ASP A 73 -8.43 4.05 5.75
CA ASP A 73 -9.44 4.99 6.24
C ASP A 73 -9.87 4.70 7.69
N ALA A 74 -9.90 3.43 8.10
CA ALA A 74 -10.11 3.07 9.49
C ALA A 74 -8.97 3.57 10.39
N ILE A 75 -7.71 3.41 9.98
CA ILE A 75 -6.54 3.94 10.71
C ILE A 75 -6.61 5.45 10.89
N LYS A 76 -7.12 6.20 9.89
CA LYS A 76 -7.32 7.65 10.03
C LYS A 76 -8.37 8.02 11.08
N LYS A 77 -9.34 7.13 11.31
CA LYS A 77 -10.44 7.32 12.26
C LYS A 77 -10.08 6.83 13.67
N ASP A 78 -9.25 5.79 13.78
CA ASP A 78 -8.67 5.31 15.04
C ASP A 78 -7.67 6.35 15.57
N GLY A 79 -8.14 7.22 16.47
CA GLY A 79 -7.34 8.29 17.07
C GLY A 79 -7.96 9.68 16.99
N ASN A 80 -9.15 9.81 16.38
CA ASN A 80 -10.01 10.99 16.45
C ASN A 80 -11.22 10.72 17.35
#